data_AF-A0A7K0BL80-F1
#
_entry.id   AF-A0A7K0BL80-F1
#
_cell.length_a   1.000
_cell.length_b   1.000
_cell.length_c   1.000
_cell.angle_alpha   90.00
_cell.angle_beta   90.00
_cell.angle_gamma   90.00
#
_symmetry.space_group_name_H-M   'P 1'
#
loop_
_entity.id
_entity.type
_entity.pdbx_description
1 polymer ?
#
loop_
_entity_poly.entity_id
_entity_poly.type
_entity_poly.pdbx_seq_one_letter_code
_entity_poly.pdbx_strand_id
1 'polypeptide(L)'
;NNTTTTIYTFTPTAGQCATTTTLTIAVNPNVTPTFAAVAPICSGATLSALPTTSTNGINGTWSPALNNTTTTIYTFTPTAG
;
A
#
# COMPACT_ATOMS: atom_id res chain seq x y z
N ASN A 1 -0.15 13.57 15.34
CA ASN A 1 0.00 12.12 15.12
C ASN A 1 -0.79 11.80 13.85
N ASN A 2 -0.11 11.49 12.75
CA ASN A 2 -0.70 11.27 11.42
C ASN A 2 -0.65 9.80 11.00
N THR A 3 -0.41 8.89 11.94
CA THR A 3 -0.36 7.43 11.71
C THR A 3 -1.44 6.68 12.49
N THR A 4 -2.18 7.35 13.37
CA THR A 4 -3.21 6.74 14.21
C THR A 4 -4.57 7.40 14.00
N THR A 5 -5.60 6.58 13.77
CA THR A 5 -7.00 7.02 13.82
C THR A 5 -7.29 7.68 15.16
N THR A 6 -7.79 8.91 15.14
CA THR A 6 -8.07 9.70 16.34
C THR A 6 -9.55 10.05 16.40
N ILE A 7 -10.16 9.87 17.57
CA ILE A 7 -11.55 10.25 17.83
C ILE A 7 -11.53 11.53 18.66
N TYR A 8 -12.14 12.57 18.12
CA TYR A 8 -12.34 13.84 18.80
C TYR A 8 -13.75 13.87 19.39
N THR A 9 -13.85 14.01 20.71
CA THR A 9 -15.13 14.13 21.40
C THR A 9 -15.36 15.58 21.78
N PHE A 10 -16.45 16.16 21.29
CA PHE A 10 -16.95 17.44 21.75
C PHE A 10 -17.95 17.22 22.88
N THR A 11 -17.60 17.71 24.07
CA THR A 11 -18.45 17.68 25.25
C THR A 11 -18.88 19.11 25.57
N PRO A 12 -20.17 19.46 25.40
CA PRO A 12 -20.68 20.78 25.75
C PRO A 12 -20.54 21.07 27.24
N THR A 13 -20.28 22.32 27.62
CA THR A 13 -20.26 22.73 29.03
C THR A 13 -21.66 22.62 29.63
N ALA A 14 -21.74 22.25 30.92
CA ALA A 14 -22.99 22.18 31.65
C ALA A 14 -23.81 23.49 31.51
N GLY A 15 -25.11 23.34 31.23
CA GLY A 15 -26.02 24.47 30.97
C GLY A 15 -26.14 24.86 29.50
N GLN A 16 -25.35 24.28 28.60
CA GLN A 16 -25.58 24.39 27.16
C GLN A 16 -26.62 23.32 26.74
N CYS A 17 -27.71 23.71 26.07
CA CYS A 17 -28.69 22.79 25.47
C CYS A 17 -28.12 22.11 24.20
N ALA A 18 -26.99 21.43 24.34
CA ALA A 18 -26.32 20.71 23.26
C ALA A 18 -25.97 19.29 23.72
N THR A 19 -25.90 18.36 22.76
CA THR A 19 -25.51 16.97 23.00
C THR A 19 -24.03 16.77 22.68
N THR A 20 -23.40 15.81 23.35
CA THR A 20 -22.07 15.31 22.98
C THR A 20 -22.06 14.83 21.54
N THR A 21 -20.99 15.13 20.81
CA THR A 21 -20.77 14.60 19.45
C THR A 21 -19.33 14.17 19.28
N THR A 22 -19.09 13.23 18.36
CA THR A 22 -17.77 12.67 18.08
C THR A 22 -17.42 12.83 16.61
N LEU A 23 -16.19 13.22 16.32
CA LEU A 23 -15.61 13.24 14.98
C LEU A 23 -14.48 12.20 14.92
N THR A 24 -14.58 11.26 13.97
CA THR A 24 -13.53 10.25 13.75
C THR A 24 -12.65 10.68 12.59
N ILE A 25 -11.35 10.85 12.85
CA ILE A 25 -10.34 11.03 11.82
C ILE A 25 -9.68 9.67 11.59
N ALA A 26 -10.07 8.99 10.50
CA ALA A 26 -9.52 7.70 10.12
C ALA A 26 -8.16 7.88 9.41
N VAL A 27 -7.14 7.18 9.90
CA VAL A 27 -5.84 7.07 9.24
C VAL A 27 -5.63 5.62 8.86
N ASN A 28 -5.60 5.34 7.56
CA ASN A 28 -5.33 3.99 7.06
C ASN A 28 -3.81 3.75 7.03
N PRO A 29 -3.30 2.69 7.66
CA PRO A 29 -1.88 2.40 7.65
C PRO A 29 -1.42 2.02 6.24
N ASN A 30 -0.19 2.41 5.88
CA ASN A 30 0.44 1.95 4.66
C ASN A 30 0.65 0.43 4.73
N VAL A 31 0.26 -0.28 3.67
CA VAL A 31 0.52 -1.71 3.53
C VAL A 31 1.68 -1.90 2.55
N THR A 32 2.70 -2.65 2.96
CA THR A 32 3.82 -3.02 2.09
C THR A 32 3.42 -4.17 1.15
N PRO A 33 3.55 -4.00 -0.17
CA PRO A 33 3.33 -5.08 -1.13
C PRO A 33 4.29 -6.25 -0.91
N THR A 34 3.78 -7.46 -0.98
CA THR A 34 4.54 -8.71 -0.83
C THR A 34 4.46 -9.53 -2.11
N PHE A 35 5.56 -10.18 -2.48
CA PHE A 35 5.66 -10.99 -3.70
C PHE A 35 6.39 -12.29 -3.41
N ALA A 36 6.02 -13.35 -4.12
CA ALA A 36 6.81 -14.58 -4.14
C ALA A 36 8.15 -14.33 -4.87
N ALA A 37 9.21 -14.99 -4.40
CA ALA A 37 10.51 -14.93 -5.06
C ALA A 37 10.41 -15.53 -6.47
N VAL A 38 10.99 -14.83 -7.45
CA VAL A 38 11.12 -15.35 -8.81
C VAL A 38 12.39 -16.19 -8.87
N ALA A 39 12.28 -17.41 -9.41
CA ALA A 39 13.43 -18.30 -9.57
C ALA A 39 14.48 -17.67 -10.52
N PRO A 40 15.77 -17.92 -10.29
CA PRO A 40 16.81 -17.45 -11.21
C PRO A 40 16.64 -18.09 -12.60
N ILE A 41 16.96 -17.32 -13.64
CA ILE A 41 16.94 -17.76 -15.03
C ILE A 41 18.34 -17.66 -15.64
N CYS A 42 18.61 -18.44 -16.68
CA CYS A 42 19.80 -18.26 -17.53
C CYS A 42 19.63 -16.99 -18.39
N SER A 43 20.74 -16.31 -18.71
CA SER A 43 20.72 -15.14 -19.59
C SER A 43 20.09 -15.50 -20.95
N GLY A 44 19.15 -14.68 -21.42
CA GLY A 44 18.41 -14.87 -22.67
C GLY A 44 17.26 -15.89 -22.59
N ALA A 45 17.08 -16.58 -21.46
CA ALA A 45 15.94 -17.47 -21.27
C ALA A 45 14.62 -16.69 -21.19
N THR A 46 13.50 -17.36 -21.40
CA THR A 46 12.17 -16.76 -21.28
C THR A 46 11.92 -16.33 -19.83
N LEU A 47 11.66 -15.02 -19.62
CA LEU A 47 11.24 -14.47 -18.34
C LEU A 47 9.73 -14.24 -18.36
N SER A 48 8.99 -14.87 -17.45
CA SER A 48 7.57 -14.61 -17.27
C SER A 48 7.33 -13.19 -16.75
N ALA A 49 6.19 -12.60 -17.09
CA ALA A 49 5.81 -11.30 -16.59
C ALA A 49 5.73 -11.29 -15.06
N LEU A 50 6.23 -10.22 -14.43
CA LEU A 50 6.10 -10.04 -12.99
C LEU A 50 4.62 -9.81 -12.62
N PRO A 51 4.13 -10.39 -11.50
CA PRO A 51 2.74 -10.20 -11.07
C PRO A 51 2.40 -8.73 -10.87
N THR A 52 1.31 -8.26 -11.48
CA THR A 52 0.80 -6.89 -11.29
C THR A 52 -0.06 -6.74 -10.03
N THR A 53 -0.31 -7.85 -9.33
CA THR A 53 -1.01 -7.89 -8.04
C THR A 53 -0.12 -8.61 -7.03
N SER A 54 0.14 -7.96 -5.91
CA SER A 54 0.88 -8.54 -4.77
C SER A 54 0.07 -9.63 -4.05
N THR A 55 0.72 -10.46 -3.24
CA THR A 55 0.05 -11.53 -2.47
C THR A 55 -0.93 -10.99 -1.43
N ASN A 56 -0.81 -9.70 -1.07
CA ASN A 56 -1.73 -8.99 -0.18
C ASN A 56 -2.79 -8.17 -0.94
N GLY A 57 -2.99 -8.41 -2.24
CA GLY A 57 -4.09 -7.82 -3.03
C GLY A 57 -3.84 -6.40 -3.55
N ILE A 58 -2.63 -5.86 -3.41
CA ILE A 58 -2.28 -4.52 -3.91
C ILE A 58 -1.90 -4.61 -5.39
N ASN A 59 -2.61 -3.86 -6.23
CA ASN A 59 -2.33 -3.73 -7.66
C ASN A 59 -1.25 -2.66 -7.92
N GLY A 60 -0.49 -2.82 -9.00
CA GLY A 60 0.57 -1.88 -9.36
C GLY A 60 1.31 -2.27 -10.63
N THR A 61 2.38 -1.54 -10.91
CA THR A 61 3.24 -1.73 -12.07
C THR A 61 4.71 -1.87 -11.68
N TRP A 62 5.48 -2.55 -12.51
CA TRP A 62 6.91 -2.74 -12.34
C TRP A 62 7.70 -1.85 -13.29
N SER A 63 8.85 -1.36 -12.81
CA SER A 63 9.83 -0.63 -13.60
C SER A 63 11.25 -1.03 -13.18
N PRO A 64 12.23 -1.16 -14.09
CA PRO A 64 12.15 -0.91 -15.54
C PRO A 64 11.44 -2.03 -16.32
N ALA A 65 11.40 -1.92 -17.65
CA ALA A 65 10.92 -3.00 -18.51
C ALA A 65 11.71 -4.30 -18.28
N LEU A 66 11.05 -5.44 -18.49
CA LEU A 66 11.63 -6.75 -18.24
C LEU A 66 12.92 -6.97 -19.04
N ASN A 67 13.95 -7.39 -18.34
CA ASN A 67 15.27 -7.71 -18.86
C ASN A 67 15.66 -9.11 -18.38
N ASN A 68 15.88 -10.01 -19.34
CA ASN A 68 16.26 -11.40 -19.13
C ASN A 68 17.74 -11.67 -19.45
N THR A 69 18.54 -10.63 -19.70
CA THR A 69 19.95 -10.75 -20.06
C THR A 69 20.91 -10.37 -18.94
N THR A 70 20.48 -9.45 -18.07
CA THR A 70 21.28 -8.94 -16.95
C THR A 70 20.46 -8.94 -15.66
N THR A 71 21.11 -9.19 -14.53
CA THR A 71 20.51 -9.03 -13.21
C THR A 71 20.00 -7.60 -13.06
N THR A 72 18.69 -7.45 -12.89
CA THR A 72 18.01 -6.16 -12.87
C THR A 72 17.19 -6.04 -11.60
N ILE A 73 17.31 -4.92 -10.90
CA ILE A 73 16.46 -4.59 -9.75
C ILE A 73 15.20 -3.93 -10.30
N TYR A 74 14.04 -4.48 -9.95
CA TYR A 74 12.74 -3.93 -10.30
C TYR A 74 12.09 -3.27 -9.09
N THR A 75 11.46 -2.13 -9.32
CA THR A 75 10.67 -1.40 -8.33
C THR A 75 9.19 -1.57 -8.66
N PHE A 76 8.41 -2.01 -7.66
CA PHE A 76 6.95 -2.07 -7.76
C PHE A 76 6.34 -0.77 -7.24
N THR A 77 5.49 -0.16 -8.07
CA THR A 77 4.73 1.03 -7.71
C THR A 77 3.25 0.66 -7.59
N PRO A 78 2.67 0.70 -6.38
CA PRO A 78 1.23 0.51 -6.19
C PRO A 78 0.42 1.51 -7.01
N THR A 79 -0.64 1.06 -7.67
CA THR A 79 -1.64 1.96 -8.23
C THR A 79 -2.38 2.63 -7.08
N ALA A 80 -2.51 3.96 -7.11
CA ALA A 80 -3.30 4.68 -6.13
C ALA A 80 -4.74 4.12 -6.13
N GLY A 81 -5.26 3.84 -4.95
CA GLY A 81 -6.67 3.50 -4.72
C GLY A 81 -7.52 4.74 -4.51
#